data_AF-A0A7C3DUX9-F1
#
_entry.id   AF-A0A7C3DUX9-F1
#
_cell.length_a   1.000
_cell.length_b   1.000
_cell.length_c   1.000
_cell.angle_alpha   90.00
_cell.angle_beta   90.00
_cell.angle_gamma   90.00
#
_symmetry.space_group_name_H-M   'P 1'
#
loop_
_entity.id
_entity.type
_entity.pdbx_description
1 polymer ?
#
loop_
_entity_poly.entity_id
_entity_poly.type
_entity_poly.pdbx_seq_one_letter_code
_entity_poly.pdbx_strand_id
1 'polypeptide(L)'
;VPGQVKEEFFVGASFDDVLYGNVGFPTVVSNWTIFESRTNIADNFTRRVSGFFIPPQTGDYVFFISSDDESRLFISTNSDQPAAKVWVAHQRDWNDARMWVSGNNASQRRSDQFTPDGGANYPYAQGIRLEAGRRYYIEAIQREGGGGDNLAVTFKLMNENDPVDGDAPLLTGNVIGYMAEPAPVEPPVLTVGRQGDNVVISWSPAGGRLESSPVLGPGAVWTTETTANPAVIPITGTAKYFRVVR
;
A
#
# COMPACT_ATOMS: atom_id res chain seq x y z
N VAL A 1 -5.59 6.22 -0.84
CA VAL A 1 -6.94 5.74 -1.12
C VAL A 1 -7.62 5.38 0.19
N PRO A 2 -8.61 6.17 0.64
CA PRO A 2 -9.42 5.87 1.82
C PRO A 2 -10.22 4.57 1.63
N GLY A 3 -10.49 3.85 2.71
CA GLY A 3 -11.35 2.67 2.67
C GLY A 3 -10.73 1.42 2.10
N GLN A 4 -9.42 1.41 1.81
CA GLN A 4 -8.75 0.29 1.17
C GLN A 4 -7.37 0.02 1.77
N VAL A 5 -6.94 -1.24 1.73
CA VAL A 5 -5.55 -1.68 1.93
C VAL A 5 -5.01 -2.27 0.63
N LYS A 6 -3.69 -2.22 0.45
CA LYS A 6 -3.00 -2.75 -0.73
C LYS A 6 -2.49 -4.15 -0.44
N GLU A 7 -2.78 -5.09 -1.32
CA GLU A 7 -2.13 -6.41 -1.37
C GLU A 7 -1.01 -6.39 -2.42
N GLU A 8 0.11 -6.98 -2.06
CA GLU A 8 1.20 -7.38 -2.96
C GLU A 8 1.36 -8.89 -2.81
N PHE A 9 1.11 -9.62 -3.90
CA PHE A 9 1.08 -11.08 -3.92
C PHE A 9 2.29 -11.61 -4.70
N PHE A 10 3.03 -12.56 -4.11
CA PHE A 10 4.28 -13.08 -4.64
C PHE A 10 4.23 -14.61 -4.73
N VAL A 11 4.11 -15.15 -5.94
CA VAL A 11 4.14 -16.61 -6.15
C VAL A 11 5.52 -17.17 -5.84
N GLY A 12 5.59 -18.21 -5.01
CA GLY A 12 6.82 -18.93 -4.68
C GLY A 12 7.85 -18.17 -3.84
N ALA A 13 7.57 -16.92 -3.43
CA ALA A 13 8.47 -16.16 -2.57
C ALA A 13 8.47 -16.71 -1.14
N SER A 14 9.64 -16.66 -0.49
CA SER A 14 9.73 -17.01 0.93
C SER A 14 9.17 -15.90 1.82
N PHE A 15 8.80 -16.26 3.05
CA PHE A 15 8.34 -15.30 4.06
C PHE A 15 9.40 -14.22 4.31
N ASP A 16 10.65 -14.64 4.52
CA ASP A 16 11.76 -13.76 4.86
C ASP A 16 12.12 -12.83 3.69
N ASP A 17 12.05 -13.29 2.44
CA ASP A 17 12.31 -12.41 1.29
C ASP A 17 11.29 -11.26 1.25
N VAL A 18 10.01 -11.53 1.51
CA VAL A 18 8.98 -10.47 1.55
C VAL A 18 9.16 -9.59 2.79
N LEU A 19 9.49 -10.17 3.94
CA LEU A 19 9.71 -9.45 5.20
C LEU A 19 10.85 -8.44 5.09
N TYR A 20 11.97 -8.85 4.52
CA TYR A 20 13.18 -8.02 4.42
C TYR A 20 13.27 -7.24 3.10
N GLY A 21 12.30 -7.40 2.19
CA GLY A 21 12.29 -6.71 0.91
C GLY A 21 13.29 -7.25 -0.11
N ASN A 22 13.70 -8.51 0.02
CA ASN A 22 14.55 -9.24 -0.93
C ASN A 22 13.74 -9.90 -2.05
N VAL A 23 12.58 -9.34 -2.39
CA VAL A 23 11.72 -9.79 -3.50
C VAL A 23 11.75 -8.79 -4.65
N GLY A 24 11.50 -9.29 -5.87
CA GLY A 24 11.24 -8.45 -7.04
C GLY A 24 9.86 -7.80 -7.00
N PHE A 25 9.34 -7.40 -8.18
CA PHE A 25 7.97 -6.91 -8.28
C PHE A 25 6.95 -7.99 -7.88
N PRO A 26 5.84 -7.62 -7.22
CA PRO A 26 4.76 -8.55 -6.94
C PRO A 26 4.17 -9.11 -8.24
N THR A 27 3.76 -10.38 -8.19
CA THR A 27 3.04 -11.05 -9.29
C THR A 27 1.69 -10.37 -9.55
N VAL A 28 1.00 -10.00 -8.46
CA VAL A 28 -0.27 -9.30 -8.51
C VAL A 28 -0.28 -8.20 -7.45
N VAL A 29 -0.80 -7.04 -7.82
CA VAL A 29 -1.18 -5.98 -6.87
C VAL A 29 -2.69 -5.87 -6.90
N SER A 30 -3.31 -5.91 -5.73
CA SER A 30 -4.76 -5.77 -5.58
C SER A 30 -5.09 -4.85 -4.40
N ASN A 31 -6.35 -4.45 -4.28
CA ASN A 31 -6.81 -3.61 -3.16
C ASN A 31 -8.02 -4.26 -2.50
N TRP A 32 -8.09 -4.21 -1.17
CA TRP A 32 -9.20 -4.78 -0.40
C TRP A 32 -9.91 -3.69 0.39
N THR A 33 -11.24 -3.73 0.43
CA THR A 33 -12.08 -2.77 1.21
C THR A 33 -12.26 -3.17 2.67
N ILE A 34 -11.70 -4.31 3.04
CA ILE A 34 -11.62 -4.87 4.39
C ILE A 34 -10.26 -5.55 4.52
N PHE A 35 -9.67 -5.57 5.72
CA PHE A 35 -8.40 -6.26 5.97
C PHE A 35 -8.64 -7.77 6.12
N GLU A 36 -9.12 -8.38 5.04
CA GLU A 36 -9.46 -9.80 4.95
C GLU A 36 -9.26 -10.29 3.50
N SER A 37 -8.58 -11.41 3.35
CA SER A 37 -8.41 -12.07 2.06
C SER A 37 -9.66 -12.86 1.69
N ARG A 38 -9.79 -13.18 0.40
CA ARG A 38 -10.59 -14.36 0.02
C ARG A 38 -9.89 -15.62 0.52
N THR A 39 -10.65 -16.71 0.62
CA THR A 39 -10.16 -18.01 1.07
C THR A 39 -9.95 -18.98 -0.09
N ASN A 40 -8.96 -19.85 0.04
CA ASN A 40 -8.59 -20.92 -0.88
C ASN A 40 -8.42 -20.42 -2.33
N ILE A 41 -7.64 -19.37 -2.51
CA ILE A 41 -7.33 -18.78 -3.81
C ILE A 41 -6.09 -19.36 -4.49
N ALA A 42 -5.10 -19.87 -3.75
CA ALA A 42 -3.85 -20.40 -4.29
C ALA A 42 -3.02 -21.15 -3.22
N ASP A 43 -2.00 -21.88 -3.66
CA ASP A 43 -0.97 -22.47 -2.78
C ASP A 43 0.41 -21.85 -3.10
N ASN A 44 1.39 -22.04 -2.21
CA ASN A 44 2.80 -21.69 -2.40
C ASN A 44 3.04 -20.23 -2.80
N PHE A 45 2.54 -19.29 -2.00
CA PHE A 45 2.76 -17.87 -2.19
C PHE A 45 3.12 -17.18 -0.88
N THR A 46 3.64 -15.96 -0.98
CA THR A 46 3.67 -15.03 0.15
C THR A 46 2.92 -13.76 -0.27
N ARG A 47 2.12 -13.20 0.62
CA ARG A 47 1.46 -11.91 0.40
C ARG A 47 1.87 -10.90 1.47
N ARG A 48 1.93 -9.64 1.08
CA ARG A 48 2.01 -8.48 1.97
C ARG A 48 0.77 -7.63 1.78
N VAL A 49 0.05 -7.39 2.86
CA VAL A 49 -1.12 -6.50 2.88
C VAL A 49 -0.74 -5.30 3.73
N SER A 50 -0.77 -4.10 3.16
CA SER A 50 -0.27 -2.89 3.82
C SER A 50 -1.16 -1.68 3.62
N GLY A 51 -1.11 -0.77 4.59
CA GLY A 51 -1.83 0.49 4.55
C GLY A 51 -1.68 1.26 5.86
N PHE A 52 -2.76 1.91 6.25
CA PHE A 52 -2.90 2.69 7.46
C PHE A 52 -4.10 2.18 8.26
N PHE A 53 -3.93 2.12 9.56
CA PHE A 53 -5.03 2.19 10.51
C PHE A 53 -5.27 3.65 10.90
N ILE A 54 -6.55 4.04 10.92
CA ILE A 54 -7.02 5.36 11.29
C ILE A 54 -7.98 5.16 12.47
N PRO A 55 -7.52 5.33 13.72
CA PRO A 55 -8.34 5.06 14.90
C PRO A 55 -9.60 5.93 14.87
N PRO A 56 -10.81 5.34 15.01
CA PRO A 56 -12.05 6.12 15.07
C PRO A 56 -12.15 6.95 16.35
N GLN A 57 -11.44 6.53 17.41
CA GLN A 57 -11.38 7.21 18.69
C GLN A 57 -9.99 7.09 19.32
N THR A 58 -9.65 8.02 20.21
CA THR A 58 -8.39 7.97 20.95
C THR A 58 -8.49 6.92 22.05
N GLY A 59 -7.60 5.93 22.05
CA GLY A 59 -7.74 4.77 22.93
C GLY A 59 -6.54 3.85 22.90
N ASP A 60 -6.58 2.84 23.76
CA ASP A 60 -5.62 1.74 23.76
C ASP A 60 -6.24 0.59 22.98
N TYR A 61 -5.56 0.16 21.92
CA TYR A 61 -6.07 -0.80 20.95
C TYR A 61 -5.39 -2.17 21.10
N VAL A 62 -6.16 -3.21 20.84
CA VAL A 62 -5.65 -4.58 20.66
C VAL A 62 -5.91 -5.00 19.24
N PHE A 63 -4.89 -5.49 18.55
CA PHE A 63 -5.01 -6.01 17.19
C PHE A 63 -4.91 -7.53 17.20
N PHE A 64 -5.69 -8.17 16.34
CA PHE A 64 -5.77 -9.62 16.18
C PHE A 64 -5.42 -10.01 14.76
N ILE A 65 -4.79 -11.18 14.59
CA ILE A 65 -4.52 -11.77 13.27
C ILE A 65 -5.01 -13.23 13.22
N SER A 66 -5.59 -13.61 12.09
CA SER A 66 -6.01 -14.98 11.78
C SER A 66 -5.48 -15.33 10.40
N SER A 67 -4.78 -16.45 10.26
CA SER A 67 -4.32 -16.92 8.95
C SER A 67 -4.20 -18.45 8.89
N ASP A 68 -4.37 -18.96 7.68
CA ASP A 68 -3.78 -20.24 7.31
C ASP A 68 -2.28 -20.02 7.12
N ASP A 69 -1.47 -20.98 7.59
CA ASP A 69 -0.02 -20.88 7.66
C ASP A 69 0.54 -19.58 8.31
N GLU A 70 1.87 -19.45 8.28
CA GLU A 70 2.60 -18.41 9.01
C GLU A 70 2.21 -16.99 8.55
N SER A 71 1.82 -16.15 9.51
CA SER A 71 1.70 -14.71 9.29
C SER A 71 2.25 -13.87 10.44
N ARG A 72 2.67 -12.65 10.14
CA ARG A 72 3.07 -11.63 11.13
C ARG A 72 2.34 -10.33 10.87
N LEU A 73 1.86 -9.72 11.95
CA LEU A 73 1.24 -8.40 11.96
C LEU A 73 2.21 -7.37 12.50
N PHE A 74 2.34 -6.27 11.76
CA PHE A 74 3.12 -5.11 12.14
C PHE A 74 2.23 -3.87 12.16
N ILE A 75 2.50 -2.97 13.10
CA ILE A 75 1.89 -1.64 13.15
C ILE A 75 2.93 -0.62 13.60
N SER A 76 2.86 0.63 13.15
CA SER A 76 3.59 1.73 13.79
C SER A 76 2.78 2.29 14.95
N THR A 77 3.45 2.66 16.03
CA THR A 77 2.80 3.20 17.24
C THR A 77 2.86 4.73 17.34
N ASN A 78 3.54 5.38 16.39
CA ASN A 78 3.82 6.81 16.45
C ASN A 78 3.81 7.55 15.11
N SER A 79 3.65 6.86 13.97
CA SER A 79 3.70 7.48 12.65
C SER A 79 2.98 6.67 11.58
N ASP A 80 2.86 7.25 10.39
CA ASP A 80 2.41 6.57 9.18
C ASP A 80 3.57 6.01 8.33
N GLN A 81 4.77 5.90 8.91
CA GLN A 81 5.97 5.47 8.20
C GLN A 81 6.20 3.96 8.37
N PRO A 82 6.43 3.20 7.27
CA PRO A 82 6.69 1.75 7.35
C PRO A 82 7.97 1.43 8.13
N ALA A 83 8.95 2.32 8.15
CA ALA A 83 10.19 2.16 8.90
C ALA A 83 10.00 2.16 10.43
N ALA A 84 8.86 2.67 10.92
CA ALA A 84 8.54 2.74 12.34
C ALA A 84 7.61 1.59 12.80
N LYS A 85 7.40 0.58 11.95
CA LYS A 85 6.55 -0.57 12.28
C LYS A 85 7.23 -1.45 13.32
N VAL A 86 6.43 -2.02 14.20
CA VAL A 86 6.84 -2.98 15.22
C VAL A 86 6.01 -4.25 15.05
N TRP A 87 6.60 -5.40 15.38
CA TRP A 87 5.91 -6.68 15.34
C TRP A 87 5.00 -6.82 16.56
N VAL A 88 3.71 -7.07 16.33
CA VAL A 88 2.70 -7.05 17.41
C VAL A 88 1.88 -8.31 17.52
N ALA A 89 1.83 -9.17 16.51
CA ALA A 89 1.17 -10.47 16.62
C ALA A 89 1.69 -11.41 15.51
N HIS A 90 1.52 -12.71 15.70
CA HIS A 90 1.75 -13.70 14.64
C HIS A 90 0.82 -14.90 14.76
N GLN A 91 0.59 -15.53 13.62
CA GLN A 91 0.18 -16.93 13.52
C GLN A 91 1.39 -17.71 13.01
N ARG A 92 1.81 -18.77 13.70
CA ARG A 92 2.96 -19.60 13.28
C ARG A 92 2.55 -20.81 12.45
N ASP A 93 1.37 -21.33 12.73
CA ASP A 93 0.81 -22.52 12.09
C ASP A 93 -0.40 -22.06 11.28
N TRP A 94 -1.55 -22.72 11.40
CA TRP A 94 -2.74 -22.39 10.64
C TRP A 94 -3.98 -22.30 11.55
N ASN A 95 -5.00 -21.60 11.09
CA ASN A 95 -6.35 -21.63 11.64
C ASN A 95 -7.39 -21.30 10.56
N ASP A 96 -8.62 -21.78 10.76
CA ASP A 96 -9.74 -21.40 9.89
C ASP A 96 -9.93 -19.87 9.87
N ALA A 97 -10.57 -19.39 8.81
CA ALA A 97 -10.88 -17.97 8.65
C ALA A 97 -11.63 -17.40 9.87
N ARG A 98 -11.16 -16.24 10.34
CA ARG A 98 -11.76 -15.47 11.45
C ARG A 98 -11.80 -16.21 12.79
N MET A 99 -10.82 -17.08 13.04
CA MET A 99 -10.64 -17.68 14.36
C MET A 99 -9.83 -16.71 15.21
N TRP A 100 -10.48 -15.90 16.03
CA TRP A 100 -9.84 -14.81 16.77
C TRP A 100 -9.35 -15.22 18.16
N VAL A 101 -10.12 -16.05 18.86
CA VAL A 101 -9.91 -16.35 20.29
C VAL A 101 -9.67 -17.84 20.57
N SER A 102 -9.96 -18.72 19.61
CA SER A 102 -9.70 -20.16 19.73
C SER A 102 -8.60 -20.65 18.78
N GLY A 103 -8.32 -21.95 18.78
CA GLY A 103 -7.28 -22.57 17.96
C GLY A 103 -5.88 -22.42 18.54
N ASN A 104 -4.90 -22.83 17.75
CA ASN A 104 -3.50 -22.83 18.16
C ASN A 104 -3.01 -21.39 18.39
N ASN A 105 -2.03 -21.25 19.29
CA ASN A 105 -1.29 -20.02 19.62
C ASN A 105 -2.11 -18.72 19.78
N ALA A 106 -3.39 -18.79 20.17
CA ALA A 106 -4.29 -17.63 20.23
C ALA A 106 -3.72 -16.43 21.02
N SER A 107 -2.93 -16.67 22.08
CA SER A 107 -2.26 -15.59 22.83
C SER A 107 -1.17 -14.86 22.05
N GLN A 108 -0.61 -15.45 21.00
CA GLN A 108 0.38 -14.81 20.11
C GLN A 108 -0.28 -14.10 18.92
N ARG A 109 -1.55 -14.38 18.66
CA ARG A 109 -2.35 -13.79 17.59
C ARG A 109 -3.06 -12.50 17.99
N ARG A 110 -2.70 -11.93 19.15
CA ARG A 110 -3.24 -10.68 19.70
C ARG A 110 -2.17 -9.83 20.36
N SER A 111 -2.20 -8.52 20.13
CA SER A 111 -1.08 -7.64 20.52
C SER A 111 -0.86 -7.45 22.01
N ASP A 112 -1.91 -7.59 22.82
CA ASP A 112 -1.85 -7.45 24.29
C ASP A 112 -1.27 -8.67 25.00
N GLN A 113 -1.24 -9.83 24.36
CA GLN A 113 -0.67 -11.06 24.93
C GLN A 113 0.54 -11.56 24.15
N PHE A 114 0.83 -10.92 23.01
CA PHE A 114 1.96 -11.26 22.18
C PHE A 114 3.29 -11.07 22.92
N THR A 115 4.17 -12.06 22.75
CA THR A 115 5.52 -12.02 23.27
C THR A 115 6.53 -12.38 22.17
N PRO A 116 7.40 -11.45 21.77
CA PRO A 116 8.40 -11.72 20.73
C PRO A 116 9.56 -12.60 21.22
N ASP A 117 9.67 -12.83 22.53
CA ASP A 117 10.82 -13.47 23.18
C ASP A 117 10.46 -14.70 24.03
N GLY A 118 9.29 -15.29 23.77
CA GLY A 118 8.88 -16.53 24.43
C GLY A 118 8.36 -16.36 25.86
N GLY A 119 7.90 -15.17 26.22
CA GLY A 119 7.18 -14.88 27.46
C GLY A 119 7.93 -13.99 28.44
N ALA A 120 9.10 -13.47 28.08
CA ALA A 120 9.87 -12.58 28.95
C ALA A 120 9.33 -11.15 28.91
N ASN A 121 8.84 -10.70 27.75
CA ASN A 121 8.25 -9.38 27.57
C ASN A 121 6.90 -9.44 26.84
N TYR A 122 6.00 -8.54 27.25
CA TYR A 122 4.68 -8.31 26.66
C TYR A 122 4.55 -6.81 26.32
N PRO A 123 5.12 -6.37 25.17
CA PRO A 123 5.35 -4.94 24.91
C PRO A 123 4.09 -4.07 24.95
N TYR A 124 2.93 -4.67 24.66
CA TYR A 124 1.65 -3.97 24.55
C TYR A 124 0.57 -4.56 25.46
N ALA A 125 0.95 -5.10 26.63
CA ALA A 125 0.02 -5.69 27.61
C ALA A 125 -1.12 -4.76 28.07
N GLN A 126 -0.94 -3.45 27.92
CA GLN A 126 -1.95 -2.42 28.24
C GLN A 126 -2.67 -1.88 26.99
N GLY A 127 -2.45 -2.49 25.82
CA GLY A 127 -2.88 -2.01 24.52
C GLY A 127 -1.89 -1.03 23.88
N ILE A 128 -2.13 -0.74 22.60
CA ILE A 128 -1.36 0.22 21.81
C ILE A 128 -2.11 1.55 21.83
N ARG A 129 -1.54 2.55 22.49
CA ARG A 129 -2.13 3.90 22.59
C ARG A 129 -2.10 4.61 21.25
N LEU A 130 -3.28 4.93 20.69
CA LEU A 130 -3.42 5.61 19.41
C LEU A 130 -4.39 6.79 19.51
N GLU A 131 -4.15 7.83 18.72
CA GLU A 131 -4.98 9.04 18.68
C GLU A 131 -5.99 9.00 17.53
N ALA A 132 -7.21 9.46 17.79
CA ALA A 132 -8.30 9.52 16.80
C ALA A 132 -7.88 10.27 15.53
N GLY A 133 -8.21 9.71 14.36
CA GLY A 133 -7.99 10.35 13.07
C GLY A 133 -6.52 10.42 12.62
N ARG A 134 -5.55 10.04 13.46
CA ARG A 134 -4.15 9.91 13.03
C ARG A 134 -3.95 8.63 12.23
N ARG A 135 -3.04 8.69 11.24
CA ARG A 135 -2.67 7.51 10.46
C ARG A 135 -1.52 6.79 11.15
N TYR A 136 -1.64 5.48 11.25
CA TYR A 136 -0.60 4.58 11.72
C TYR A 136 -0.35 3.51 10.68
N TYR A 137 0.90 3.32 10.27
CA TYR A 137 1.21 2.26 9.30
C TYR A 137 0.80 0.89 9.85
N ILE A 138 0.19 0.04 9.03
CA ILE A 138 -0.19 -1.34 9.39
C ILE A 138 0.14 -2.28 8.23
N GLU A 139 0.65 -3.47 8.54
CA GLU A 139 1.06 -4.47 7.55
C GLU A 139 0.89 -5.87 8.10
N ALA A 140 0.33 -6.78 7.30
CA ALA A 140 0.39 -8.21 7.55
C ALA A 140 1.16 -8.89 6.42
N ILE A 141 2.05 -9.82 6.78
CA ILE A 141 2.72 -10.71 5.83
C ILE A 141 2.25 -12.12 6.13
N GLN A 142 1.81 -12.87 5.13
CA GLN A 142 1.40 -14.26 5.23
C GLN A 142 2.16 -15.08 4.19
N ARG A 143 2.76 -16.19 4.60
CA ARG A 143 3.24 -17.24 3.69
C ARG A 143 2.22 -18.37 3.71
N GLU A 144 1.75 -18.75 2.53
CA GLU A 144 0.91 -19.90 2.28
C GLU A 144 1.75 -21.02 1.65
N GLY A 145 1.75 -22.19 2.28
CA GLY A 145 2.34 -23.41 1.76
C GLY A 145 1.35 -24.17 0.91
N GLY A 146 0.31 -24.69 1.54
CA GLY A 146 -0.85 -25.21 0.84
C GLY A 146 -1.85 -25.90 1.75
N GLY A 147 -3.05 -26.09 1.24
CA GLY A 147 -4.19 -26.54 2.04
C GLY A 147 -5.32 -25.54 1.96
N GLY A 148 -5.63 -24.88 3.08
CA GLY A 148 -6.49 -23.71 3.05
C GLY A 148 -5.70 -22.50 2.56
N ASP A 149 -6.38 -21.35 2.46
CA ASP A 149 -5.70 -20.08 2.67
C ASP A 149 -6.69 -19.08 3.29
N ASN A 150 -6.22 -18.29 4.25
CA ASN A 150 -6.93 -17.13 4.75
C ASN A 150 -5.98 -16.14 5.42
N LEU A 151 -6.34 -14.87 5.40
CA LEU A 151 -5.70 -13.83 6.20
C LEU A 151 -6.74 -12.81 6.61
N ALA A 152 -6.84 -12.50 7.89
CA ALA A 152 -7.70 -11.44 8.39
C ALA A 152 -7.06 -10.75 9.59
N VAL A 153 -7.27 -9.43 9.70
CA VAL A 153 -6.81 -8.62 10.83
C VAL A 153 -8.00 -7.83 11.37
N THR A 154 -8.20 -7.84 12.68
CA THR A 154 -9.22 -7.01 13.33
C THR A 154 -8.63 -6.27 14.54
N PHE A 155 -9.43 -5.43 15.18
CA PHE A 155 -9.05 -4.73 16.39
C PHE A 155 -10.22 -4.63 17.37
N LYS A 156 -9.90 -4.24 18.61
CA LYS A 156 -10.85 -3.72 19.60
C LYS A 156 -10.20 -2.59 20.39
N LEU A 157 -10.98 -1.85 21.17
CA LEU A 157 -10.42 -1.15 22.33
C LEU A 157 -10.10 -2.13 23.47
N MET A 158 -9.06 -1.85 24.23
CA MET A 158 -8.58 -2.68 25.35
C MET A 158 -9.71 -3.06 26.33
N ASN A 159 -10.63 -2.12 26.60
CA ASN A 159 -11.73 -2.28 27.56
C ASN A 159 -13.03 -2.80 26.93
N GLU A 160 -13.03 -3.11 25.65
CA GLU A 160 -14.16 -3.77 24.97
C GLU A 160 -14.00 -5.29 25.00
N ASN A 161 -15.10 -6.01 24.75
CA ASN A 161 -15.08 -7.45 24.62
C ASN A 161 -14.14 -7.88 23.48
N ASP A 162 -13.48 -9.01 23.65
CA ASP A 162 -12.75 -9.64 22.55
C ASP A 162 -13.72 -9.98 21.39
N PRO A 163 -13.25 -9.94 20.13
CA PRO A 163 -14.02 -10.49 19.02
C PRO A 163 -14.28 -11.98 19.26
N VAL A 164 -15.42 -12.49 18.81
CA VAL A 164 -15.72 -13.92 18.84
C VAL A 164 -15.46 -14.55 17.49
N ASP A 165 -15.08 -15.83 17.47
CA ASP A 165 -14.76 -16.53 16.22
C ASP A 165 -15.90 -16.41 15.19
N GLY A 166 -15.55 -16.06 13.96
CA GLY A 166 -16.48 -15.77 12.87
C GLY A 166 -16.85 -14.30 12.70
N ASP A 167 -16.58 -13.44 13.70
CA ASP A 167 -16.83 -12.00 13.59
C ASP A 167 -16.08 -11.41 12.40
N ALA A 168 -16.77 -10.55 11.64
CA ALA A 168 -16.15 -9.82 10.55
C ALA A 168 -15.12 -8.81 11.08
N PRO A 169 -13.99 -8.61 10.38
CA PRO A 169 -13.03 -7.59 10.77
C PRO A 169 -13.61 -6.18 10.84
N LEU A 170 -13.18 -5.42 11.85
CA LEU A 170 -13.51 -3.99 11.98
C LEU A 170 -12.61 -3.09 11.12
N LEU A 171 -11.53 -3.62 10.55
CA LEU A 171 -10.64 -2.90 9.63
C LEU A 171 -11.29 -2.76 8.24
N THR A 172 -12.30 -1.89 8.13
CA THR A 172 -13.03 -1.59 6.89
C THR A 172 -13.49 -0.13 6.85
N GLY A 173 -13.77 0.41 5.66
CA GLY A 173 -14.26 1.77 5.51
C GLY A 173 -13.29 2.81 6.07
N ASN A 174 -13.80 3.79 6.82
CA ASN A 174 -13.03 4.98 7.20
C ASN A 174 -11.87 4.73 8.18
N VAL A 175 -11.73 3.53 8.74
CA VAL A 175 -10.61 3.19 9.65
C VAL A 175 -9.39 2.64 8.92
N ILE A 176 -9.46 2.45 7.60
CA ILE A 176 -8.34 2.01 6.78
C ILE A 176 -8.09 2.94 5.58
N GLY A 177 -6.87 2.92 5.08
CA GLY A 177 -6.48 3.54 3.82
C GLY A 177 -5.07 3.10 3.42
N TYR A 178 -4.62 3.42 2.21
CA TYR A 178 -3.22 3.24 1.83
C TYR A 178 -2.73 4.42 0.98
N MET A 179 -1.42 4.64 0.88
CA MET A 179 -0.90 5.56 -0.14
C MET A 179 -0.83 4.82 -1.47
N ALA A 180 -1.63 5.24 -2.45
CA ALA A 180 -1.37 4.84 -3.81
C ALA A 180 -0.03 5.42 -4.24
N GLU A 181 0.72 4.66 -5.03
CA GLU A 181 1.85 5.25 -5.73
C GLU A 181 1.35 6.46 -6.54
N PRO A 182 2.16 7.52 -6.68
CA PRO A 182 1.83 8.58 -7.61
C PRO A 182 1.51 7.92 -8.94
N ALA A 183 0.35 8.25 -9.53
CA ALA A 183 0.06 7.81 -10.88
C ALA A 183 1.29 8.13 -11.74
N PRO A 184 1.80 7.17 -12.55
CA PRO A 184 2.89 7.47 -13.45
C PRO A 184 2.52 8.75 -14.19
N VAL A 185 3.39 9.78 -14.14
CA VAL A 185 3.13 10.99 -14.91
C VAL A 185 3.20 10.56 -16.36
N GLU A 186 2.04 10.37 -17.00
CA GLU A 186 2.00 10.01 -18.41
C GLU A 186 2.79 11.09 -19.15
N PRO A 187 3.89 10.71 -19.83
CA PRO A 187 4.70 11.66 -20.56
C PRO A 187 3.79 12.33 -21.60
N PRO A 188 3.88 13.66 -21.77
CA PRO A 188 3.04 14.34 -22.73
C PRO A 188 3.30 13.78 -24.13
N VAL A 189 2.25 13.31 -24.79
CA VAL A 189 2.30 12.89 -26.19
C VAL A 189 2.08 14.14 -27.05
N LEU A 190 3.10 14.53 -27.81
CA LEU A 190 3.00 15.63 -28.76
C LEU A 190 2.40 15.13 -30.07
N THR A 191 1.44 15.88 -30.59
CA THR A 191 0.98 15.76 -31.98
C THR A 191 1.43 17.00 -32.72
N VAL A 192 2.18 16.82 -33.81
CA VAL A 192 2.72 17.91 -34.63
C VAL A 192 2.16 17.79 -36.04
N GLY A 193 1.55 18.86 -36.53
CA GLY A 193 1.02 18.94 -37.89
C GLY A 193 1.33 20.28 -38.54
N ARG A 194 1.36 20.33 -39.86
CA ARG A 194 1.45 21.59 -40.61
C ARG A 194 0.05 22.07 -40.97
N GLN A 195 -0.22 23.36 -40.78
CA GLN A 195 -1.43 24.03 -41.24
C GLN A 195 -1.07 25.36 -41.92
N GLY A 196 -1.12 25.39 -43.26
CA GLY A 196 -0.66 26.54 -44.05
C GLY A 196 0.82 26.83 -43.79
N ASP A 197 1.12 28.05 -43.38
CA ASP A 197 2.48 28.51 -43.04
C ASP A 197 2.81 28.35 -41.54
N ASN A 198 2.02 27.56 -40.81
CA ASN A 198 2.23 27.29 -39.39
C ASN A 198 2.49 25.80 -39.10
N VAL A 199 3.25 25.55 -38.05
CA VAL A 199 3.28 24.28 -37.32
C VAL A 199 2.27 24.37 -36.18
N VAL A 200 1.35 23.42 -36.10
CA VAL A 200 0.39 23.26 -35.00
C VAL A 200 0.86 22.12 -34.13
N ILE A 201 1.09 22.41 -32.85
CA ILE A 201 1.57 21.46 -31.85
C ILE A 201 0.52 21.36 -30.74
N SER A 202 -0.06 20.19 -30.57
CA SER A 202 -0.93 19.88 -29.44
C SER A 202 -0.32 18.80 -28.56
N TRP A 203 -0.74 18.71 -27.31
CA TRP A 203 -0.26 17.66 -26.41
C TRP A 203 -1.35 17.14 -25.47
N SER A 204 -1.18 15.89 -25.01
CA SER A 204 -2.05 15.24 -24.03
C SER A 204 -1.22 14.46 -23.00
N PRO A 205 -1.65 14.37 -21.73
CA PRO A 205 -2.71 15.16 -21.10
C PRO A 205 -2.51 16.68 -21.14
N ALA A 206 -3.58 17.47 -20.94
CA ALA A 206 -3.52 18.94 -20.95
C ALA A 206 -2.66 19.50 -19.79
N GLY A 207 -2.24 20.76 -19.90
CA GLY A 207 -1.37 21.44 -18.93
C GLY A 207 0.11 21.40 -19.29
N GLY A 208 0.93 22.15 -18.54
CA GLY A 208 2.35 22.37 -18.85
C GLY A 208 2.57 23.52 -19.83
N ARG A 209 3.80 23.62 -20.35
CA ARG A 209 4.20 24.63 -21.34
C ARG A 209 4.99 24.01 -22.47
N LEU A 210 4.82 24.55 -23.67
CA LEU A 210 5.64 24.22 -24.83
C LEU A 210 6.94 25.02 -24.75
N GLU A 211 8.07 24.33 -24.82
CA GLU A 211 9.38 24.94 -24.94
C GLU A 211 10.02 24.57 -26.28
N SER A 212 10.86 25.47 -26.79
CA SER A 212 11.66 25.22 -27.99
C SER A 212 13.14 25.50 -27.78
N SER A 213 13.96 24.90 -28.64
CA SER A 213 15.40 25.16 -28.74
C SER A 213 15.83 25.10 -30.21
N PRO A 214 16.81 25.91 -30.65
CA PRO A 214 17.40 25.79 -31.98
C PRO A 214 18.32 24.56 -32.13
N VAL A 215 18.72 23.91 -31.03
CA VAL A 215 19.63 22.75 -31.03
C VAL A 215 19.14 21.64 -30.09
N LEU A 216 19.60 20.41 -30.32
CA LEU A 216 19.41 19.28 -29.38
C LEU A 216 20.72 18.95 -28.65
N GLY A 217 20.62 18.37 -27.46
CA GLY A 217 21.74 17.79 -26.71
C GLY A 217 22.11 18.52 -25.41
N PRO A 218 23.22 18.12 -24.75
CA PRO A 218 23.62 18.55 -23.40
C PRO A 218 23.89 20.05 -23.19
N GLY A 219 23.80 20.88 -24.23
CA GLY A 219 23.93 22.35 -24.16
C GLY A 219 22.71 23.10 -24.69
N ALA A 220 21.59 22.42 -24.96
CA ALA A 220 20.39 23.06 -25.46
C ALA A 220 19.76 23.99 -24.42
N VAL A 221 19.63 25.26 -24.76
CA VAL A 221 18.86 26.24 -23.98
C VAL A 221 17.42 26.21 -24.48
N TRP A 222 16.51 25.84 -23.60
CA TRP A 222 15.09 25.74 -23.90
C TRP A 222 14.35 27.00 -23.43
N THR A 223 13.57 27.58 -24.33
CA THR A 223 12.77 28.78 -24.08
C THR A 223 11.29 28.47 -24.20
N THR A 224 10.46 29.05 -23.34
CA THR A 224 9.00 28.88 -23.40
C THR A 224 8.44 29.58 -24.65
N GLU A 225 7.72 28.83 -25.48
CA GLU A 225 6.97 29.35 -26.64
C GLU A 225 5.55 29.77 -26.21
N THR A 226 4.84 28.90 -25.47
CA THR A 226 3.47 29.18 -25.02
C THR A 226 3.00 28.19 -23.95
N THR A 227 1.95 28.55 -23.22
CA THR A 227 1.16 27.65 -22.36
C THR A 227 -0.16 27.20 -23.03
N ALA A 228 -0.49 27.75 -24.20
CA ALA A 228 -1.70 27.42 -24.93
C ALA A 228 -1.55 26.10 -25.70
N ASN A 229 -2.57 25.24 -25.62
CA ASN A 229 -2.65 23.95 -26.28
C ASN A 229 -3.95 23.88 -27.08
N PRO A 230 -3.94 23.86 -28.43
CA PRO A 230 -2.76 23.76 -29.31
C PRO A 230 -1.96 25.07 -29.43
N ALA A 231 -0.65 24.93 -29.65
CA ALA A 231 0.24 26.01 -30.04
C ALA A 231 0.30 26.14 -31.57
N VAL A 232 0.28 27.38 -32.08
CA VAL A 232 0.40 27.69 -33.51
C VAL A 232 1.66 28.51 -33.71
N ILE A 233 2.67 27.94 -34.39
CA ILE A 233 4.00 28.51 -34.53
C ILE A 233 4.29 28.77 -36.02
N PRO A 234 4.63 30.00 -36.45
CA PRO A 234 4.98 30.28 -37.83
C PRO A 234 6.21 29.51 -38.32
N ILE A 235 6.17 29.04 -39.56
CA ILE A 235 7.32 28.41 -40.25
C ILE A 235 8.23 29.52 -40.75
N THR A 236 9.44 29.63 -40.19
CA THR A 236 10.42 30.67 -40.53
C THR A 236 11.59 30.18 -41.38
N GLY A 237 11.62 28.89 -41.74
CA GLY A 237 12.72 28.27 -42.49
C GLY A 237 13.93 27.84 -41.65
N THR A 238 13.94 28.13 -40.35
CA THR A 238 14.98 27.67 -39.41
C THR A 238 14.49 26.46 -38.61
N ALA A 239 15.37 25.47 -38.41
CA ALA A 239 15.05 24.32 -37.57
C ALA A 239 14.79 24.74 -36.11
N LYS A 240 13.73 24.19 -35.51
CA LYS A 240 13.42 24.29 -34.08
C LYS A 240 13.02 22.91 -33.56
N TYR A 241 13.42 22.62 -32.33
CA TYR A 241 13.04 21.43 -31.60
C TYR A 241 12.08 21.80 -30.49
N PHE A 242 11.12 20.93 -30.18
CA PHE A 242 10.06 21.20 -29.22
C PHE A 242 10.01 20.13 -28.14
N ARG A 243 9.66 20.54 -26.92
CA ARG A 243 9.32 19.65 -25.81
C ARG A 243 8.17 20.25 -25.02
N VAL A 244 7.42 19.40 -24.32
CA VAL A 244 6.45 19.82 -23.31
C VAL A 244 7.02 19.51 -21.94
N VAL A 245 6.96 20.48 -21.05
CA VAL A 245 7.33 20.32 -19.63
C VAL A 245 6.12 20.61 -18.76
N ARG A 246 5.91 19.78 -17.75
CA ARG A 246 4.89 19.97 -16.70
C ARG A 246 5.55 20.43 -15.42
#